data_AF-A0A3P6EFU9-F1
#
_entry.id   AF-A0A3P6EFU9-F1
#
_cell.length_a   1.000
_cell.length_b   1.000
_cell.length_c   1.000
_cell.angle_alpha   90.00
_cell.angle_beta   90.00
_cell.angle_gamma   90.00
#
_symmetry.space_group_name_H-M   'P 1'
#
loop_
_entity.id
_entity.type
_entity.pdbx_description
1 polymer ?
#
loop_
_entity_poly.entity_id
_entity_poly.type
_entity_poly.pdbx_seq_one_letter_code
_entity_poly.pdbx_strand_id
1 'polypeptide(L)' 'MKMTSSKDVKPFKSGWKMHMKVLHTWNQYNAVHGDTLVIVLSDENVSFLFICVTRF' A
#
# COMPACT_ATOMS: atom_id res chain seq x y z
N MET A 1 -0.52 -18.21 6.48
CA MET A 1 -0.15 -16.81 6.77
C MET A 1 -1.30 -16.16 7.53
N LYS A 2 -1.06 -15.68 8.75
CA LYS A 2 -2.12 -15.10 9.58
C LYS A 2 -2.47 -13.69 9.07
N MET A 3 -3.75 -13.36 9.15
CA MET A 3 -4.25 -12.03 8.85
C MET A 3 -3.68 -11.02 9.84
N THR A 4 -3.11 -9.93 9.33
CA THR A 4 -2.44 -8.89 10.13
C THR A 4 -3.33 -7.65 10.22
N SER A 5 -3.38 -6.99 11.38
CA SER A 5 -4.07 -5.69 11.53
C SER A 5 -3.18 -4.57 10.99
N SER A 6 -3.79 -3.47 10.53
CA SER A 6 -3.08 -2.26 10.06
C SER A 6 -2.11 -1.71 11.10
N LYS A 7 -2.43 -1.83 12.40
CA LYS A 7 -1.60 -1.34 13.52
C LYS A 7 -0.30 -2.13 13.69
N ASP A 8 -0.29 -3.39 13.28
CA ASP A 8 0.85 -4.30 13.42
C ASP A 8 1.83 -4.24 12.24
N VAL A 9 1.43 -3.57 11.15
CA VAL A 9 2.30 -3.32 10.01
C VAL A 9 3.33 -2.27 10.38
N LYS A 10 4.61 -2.62 10.20
CA LYS A 10 5.75 -1.76 10.48
C LYS A 10 6.75 -1.87 9.33
N PRO A 11 7.51 -0.79 9.01
CA PRO A 11 8.47 -0.81 7.91
C PRO A 11 9.50 -1.94 7.95
N PHE A 12 9.87 -2.40 9.15
CA PHE A 12 10.87 -3.44 9.36
C PHE A 12 10.28 -4.87 9.38
N LYS A 13 8.96 -5.04 9.33
CA LYS A 13 8.33 -6.36 9.32
C LYS A 13 8.05 -6.79 7.88
N SER A 14 8.61 -7.93 7.49
CA SER A 14 8.28 -8.63 6.25
C SER A 14 7.19 -9.69 6.50
N GLY A 15 6.55 -10.18 5.43
CA GLY A 15 5.63 -11.30 5.52
C GLY A 15 4.29 -11.01 6.23
N TRP A 16 3.68 -9.86 5.95
CA TRP A 16 2.31 -9.54 6.41
C TRP A 16 1.29 -9.78 5.29
N LYS A 17 0.03 -10.03 5.70
CA LYS A 17 -1.12 -10.16 4.79
C LYS A 17 -2.31 -9.44 5.40
N MET A 18 -2.99 -8.61 4.61
CA MET A 18 -4.15 -7.84 5.03
C MET A 18 -5.27 -7.90 3.97
N HIS A 19 -6.51 -7.68 4.38
CA HIS A 19 -7.64 -7.46 3.46
C HIS A 19 -7.96 -5.98 3.56
N MET A 20 -7.90 -5.32 2.42
CA MET A 20 -8.18 -3.91 2.30
C MET A 20 -8.97 -3.69 1.03
N LYS A 21 -9.81 -2.66 1.04
CA LYS A 21 -10.49 -2.20 -0.16
C LYS A 21 -9.61 -1.15 -0.84
N VAL A 22 -9.48 -1.27 -2.16
CA VAL A 22 -8.88 -0.21 -2.98
C VAL A 22 -9.88 0.94 -3.06
N LEU A 23 -9.46 2.12 -2.61
CA LEU A 23 -10.26 3.34 -2.67
C LEU A 23 -9.94 4.13 -3.93
N HIS A 24 -8.65 4.27 -4.24
CA HIS A 24 -8.19 5.02 -5.39
C HIS A 24 -6.88 4.46 -5.92
N THR A 25 -6.64 4.66 -7.21
CA THR A 25 -5.41 4.25 -7.89
C THR A 25 -5.11 5.22 -9.01
N TRP A 26 -3.86 5.68 -9.10
CA TRP A 26 -3.41 6.53 -10.19
C TRP A 26 -1.95 6.22 -10.54
N ASN A 27 -1.58 6.48 -11.79
CA ASN A 27 -0.18 6.50 -12.21
C ASN A 27 0.38 7.90 -12.06
N GLN A 28 1.55 8.00 -11.46
CA GLN A 28 2.31 9.23 -11.32
C GLN A 28 3.65 9.04 -12.02
N TYR A 29 3.89 9.87 -13.03
CA TYR A 29 5.19 9.94 -13.67
C TYR A 29 6.12 10.83 -12.84
N ASN A 30 7.32 10.34 -12.56
CA ASN A 30 8.39 11.12 -11.98
C ASN A 30 9.63 11.04 -12.89
N ALA A 31 10.16 12.18 -13.32
CA ALA A 31 11.33 12.22 -14.20
C ALA A 31 12.57 11.51 -13.63
N VAL A 32 12.67 11.36 -12.30
CA VAL A 32 13.79 10.69 -11.62
C VAL A 32 13.57 9.18 -11.46
N HIS A 33 12.32 8.75 -11.28
CA HIS A 33 11.99 7.38 -10.86
C HIS A 33 11.10 6.63 -11.86
N GLY A 34 10.73 7.26 -12.97
CA GLY A 34 9.83 6.68 -13.97
C GLY A 34 8.37 6.64 -13.53
N ASP A 35 7.62 5.67 -14.08
CA ASP A 35 6.21 5.46 -13.78
C ASP A 35 6.05 4.81 -12.40
N THR A 36 5.32 5.49 -11.53
CA THR A 36 4.96 5.02 -10.19
C THR A 36 3.46 4.84 -10.08
N LEU A 37 3.01 3.62 -9.80
CA LEU A 37 1.62 3.34 -9.47
C LEU A 37 1.40 3.66 -7.99
N VAL A 38 0.46 4.56 -7.70
CA VAL A 38 0.05 4.88 -6.33
C VAL A 38 -1.33 4.29 -6.06
N ILE A 39 -1.47 3.61 -4.92
CA ILE A 39 -2.68 2.91 -4.51
C ILE A 39 -3.05 3.38 -3.11
N VAL A 40 -4.30 3.79 -2.92
CA VAL A 40 -4.88 4.13 -1.61
C VAL A 40 -5.79 2.99 -1.19
N LEU A 41 -5.47 2.40 -0.05
CA LEU A 41 -6.16 1.27 0.54
C LEU A 41 -6.83 1.67 1.85
N SER A 42 -7.95 1.03 2.18
CA SER A 42 -8.60 1.17 3.48
C SER A 42 -9.02 -0.18 4.05
N ASP A 43 -8.84 -0.36 5.35
CA ASP A 43 -9.29 -1.54 6.09
C ASP A 43 -10.66 -1.32 6.77
N GLU A 44 -11.16 -2.34 7.46
CA GLU A 44 -12.41 -2.31 8.21
C GLU A 44 -12.42 -1.26 9.34
N ASN A 45 -11.25 -0.89 9.86
CA ASN A 45 -11.09 0.13 10.90
C ASN A 45 -10.92 1.55 10.32
N VAL A 46 -11.20 1.75 9.03
CA VAL A 46 -11.07 3.04 8.32
C VAL A 46 -9.63 3.59 8.43
N SER A 47 -8.64 2.70 8.54
CA SER A 47 -7.22 3.07 8.46
C SER A 47 -6.82 3.17 6.99
N PHE A 48 -6.08 4.22 6.63
CA PHE A 48 -5.60 4.42 5.26
C PHE A 48 -4.15 3.98 5.11
N LEU A 49 -3.86 3.25 4.03
CA LEU A 49 -2.51 2.87 3.65
C LEU A 49 -2.22 3.36 2.22
N PHE A 50 -1.08 4.02 2.06
CA PHE A 50 -0.57 4.47 0.78
C PHE A 50 0.54 3.52 0.32
N ILE A 51 0.35 2.93 -0.85
CA ILE A 51 1.35 2.06 -1.49
C ILE A 51 1.83 2.73 -2.77
N CYS A 52 3.14 2.86 -2.91
CA CYS A 52 3.79 3.32 -4.13
C CYS A 52 4.60 2.16 -4.72
N VAL A 53 4.30 1.78 -5.97
CA VAL A 53 5.04 0.76 -6.72
C VAL A 53 5.71 1.45 -7.88
N THR A 54 7.03 1.62 -7.79
CA THR A 54 7.85 2.14 -8.87
C THR A 54 8.38 0.97 -9.68
N ARG A 55 8.17 1.01 -11.00
CA ARG A 55 8.69 0.00 -11.91
C ARG A 55 10.11 0.42 -12.32
N PHE A 56 11.11 -0.31 -11.84
CA PHE A 56 12.51 -0.17 -12.26
C PHE A 56 12.74 -0.85 -13.61
#